data_AF-A0A533USQ9-F1
#
_entry.id   AF-A0A533USQ9-F1
#
_cell.length_a   1.000
_cell.length_b   1.000
_cell.length_c   1.000
_cell.angle_alpha   90.00
_cell.angle_beta   90.00
_cell.angle_gamma   90.00
#
_symmetry.space_group_name_H-M   'P 1'
#
loop_
_entity.id
_entity.type
_entity.pdbx_description
1 polymer ?
#
loop_
_entity_poly.entity_id
_entity_poly.type
_entity_poly.pdbx_seq_one_letter_code
_entity_poly.pdbx_strand_id
1 'polypeptide(L)'
;MIQTFTLRGKFLVLLLFCIIMMVSNTDNFYNVKIYGHQFTPNETANFVGIIGQMQAELGLVPVNLENNNVSLAQNHANKAASLLTPRILVEIAEDNPRLAGDLRSAIIQLQSISSSSESQVKSVSQLVSDLNERLGEDASVRMAQVQPTSSNFLEGVTKLLGNIFGGSDKEGKDQNTKLEALALANVIDGALINYGNAYHVGFDMTNMSNMVMIGNSSSPGSMVMNNPATGNNSGPSNMNMQSMNTSFNNMTTTQHVSEKNMGYSLVNMSDYQSAQALATKASEIFNTKLKHMTMSNNNKNVTAFVTHLDNGLTHLNDSISKKASPLDIMMIVHTQIHPNLLEAFNLQLRK
;
A
#
# COMPACT_ATOMS: atom_id res chain seq x y z
N MET A 1 -60.83 16.97 34.93
CA MET A 1 -60.82 16.61 33.49
C MET A 1 -59.90 17.56 32.70
N ILE A 2 -58.65 17.78 33.14
CA ILE A 2 -57.67 18.66 32.44
C ILE A 2 -56.26 18.01 32.38
N GLN A 3 -55.99 17.01 33.21
CA GLN A 3 -54.65 16.41 33.36
C GLN A 3 -54.34 15.26 32.38
N THR A 4 -55.33 14.74 31.66
CA THR A 4 -55.15 13.66 30.67
C THR A 4 -54.79 14.17 29.26
N PHE A 5 -54.99 15.47 28.99
CA PHE A 5 -54.73 16.06 27.67
C PHE A 5 -53.24 16.41 27.47
N THR A 6 -52.53 16.78 28.54
CA THR A 6 -51.11 17.18 28.48
C THR A 6 -50.16 15.99 28.30
N LEU A 7 -50.52 14.80 28.79
CA LEU A 7 -49.70 13.60 28.65
C LEU A 7 -49.76 13.04 27.22
N ARG A 8 -50.95 13.08 26.59
CA ARG A 8 -51.15 12.66 25.19
C ARG A 8 -50.43 13.58 24.19
N GLY A 9 -50.43 14.89 24.42
CA GLY A 9 -49.70 15.85 23.58
C GLY A 9 -48.19 15.65 23.63
N LYS A 10 -47.63 15.38 24.81
CA LYS A 10 -46.18 15.09 24.98
C LYS A 10 -45.76 13.79 24.31
N PHE A 11 -46.60 12.76 24.36
CA PHE A 11 -46.33 11.48 23.69
C PHE A 11 -46.36 11.61 22.17
N LEU A 12 -47.28 12.41 21.64
CA LEU A 12 -47.39 12.67 20.19
C LEU A 12 -46.22 13.50 19.66
N VAL A 13 -45.72 14.46 20.44
CA VAL A 13 -44.51 15.23 20.10
C VAL A 13 -43.25 14.36 20.15
N LEU A 14 -43.14 13.46 21.12
CA LEU A 14 -42.02 12.50 21.21
C LEU A 14 -42.04 11.52 20.02
N LEU A 15 -43.22 11.02 19.66
CA LEU A 15 -43.39 10.12 18.52
C LEU A 15 -43.08 10.81 17.19
N LEU A 16 -43.51 12.08 17.03
CA LEU A 16 -43.18 12.89 15.87
C LEU A 16 -41.67 13.18 15.79
N PHE A 17 -41.01 13.43 16.92
CA PHE A 17 -39.55 13.62 16.98
C PHE A 17 -38.80 12.33 16.62
N CYS A 18 -39.27 11.16 17.07
CA CYS A 18 -38.70 9.86 16.68
C CYS A 18 -38.91 9.55 15.19
N ILE A 19 -40.06 9.90 14.63
CA ILE A 19 -40.34 9.74 13.19
C ILE A 19 -39.49 10.72 12.37
N ILE A 20 -39.34 11.97 12.80
CA ILE A 20 -38.44 12.93 12.17
C ILE A 20 -36.99 12.45 12.26
N MET A 21 -36.55 11.84 13.37
CA MET A 21 -35.20 11.27 13.47
C MET A 21 -34.99 10.02 12.61
N MET A 22 -36.05 9.23 12.36
CA MET A 22 -36.03 8.11 11.41
C MET A 22 -36.07 8.58 9.95
N VAL A 23 -36.79 9.66 9.64
CA VAL A 23 -36.85 10.25 8.29
C VAL A 23 -35.63 11.13 8.00
N SER A 24 -34.93 11.65 9.01
CA SER A 24 -33.64 12.35 8.85
C SER A 24 -32.48 11.40 8.54
N ASN A 25 -32.73 10.09 8.53
CA ASN A 25 -31.77 9.06 8.12
C ASN A 25 -32.08 8.52 6.71
N THR A 26 -32.83 9.26 5.90
CA THR A 26 -32.91 8.98 4.47
C THR A 26 -31.76 9.68 3.76
N ASP A 27 -30.82 8.85 3.30
CA ASP A 27 -30.10 9.02 2.05
C ASP A 27 -29.11 10.19 1.97
N ASN A 28 -28.05 10.12 2.79
CA ASN A 28 -26.73 10.53 2.30
C ASN A 28 -25.98 9.29 1.79
N PHE A 29 -26.42 8.77 0.64
CA PHE A 29 -25.59 7.90 -0.18
C PHE A 29 -24.39 8.72 -0.64
N TYR A 30 -23.31 8.68 0.14
CA TYR A 30 -22.04 9.21 -0.30
C TYR A 30 -21.56 8.35 -1.47
N ASN A 31 -21.46 9.00 -2.63
CA ASN A 31 -20.80 8.46 -3.80
C ASN A 31 -19.34 8.19 -3.46
N VAL A 32 -19.02 7.00 -2.95
CA VAL A 32 -17.65 6.49 -3.01
C VAL A 32 -17.40 6.28 -4.48
N LYS A 33 -16.60 7.16 -5.08
CA LYS A 33 -16.10 6.93 -6.43
C LYS A 33 -15.12 5.76 -6.33
N ILE A 34 -15.62 4.57 -6.61
CA ILE A 34 -14.84 3.34 -6.70
C ILE A 34 -14.26 3.33 -8.12
N TYR A 35 -12.98 3.61 -8.22
CA TYR A 35 -12.25 3.59 -9.48
C TYR A 35 -11.34 2.36 -9.48
N GLY A 36 -11.29 1.61 -10.57
CA GLY A 36 -10.24 0.60 -10.76
C GLY A 36 -8.89 1.29 -10.94
N HIS A 37 -8.14 1.44 -9.85
CA HIS A 37 -6.89 2.20 -9.86
C HIS A 37 -5.68 1.28 -9.96
N GLN A 38 -5.25 0.95 -11.19
CA GLN A 38 -3.85 0.55 -11.40
C GLN A 38 -3.04 1.80 -11.72
N PHE A 39 -1.94 2.03 -10.99
CA PHE A 39 -1.03 3.12 -11.33
C PHE A 39 -0.37 2.89 -12.70
N THR A 40 0.00 3.97 -13.38
CA THR A 40 0.78 3.89 -14.62
C THR A 40 2.14 3.25 -14.31
N PRO A 41 2.53 2.16 -15.00
CA PRO A 41 3.82 1.53 -14.78
C PRO A 41 4.99 2.49 -15.00
N ASN A 42 6.00 2.37 -14.15
CA ASN A 42 7.29 3.02 -14.34
C ASN A 42 8.40 2.02 -14.00
N GLU A 43 9.36 1.85 -14.90
CA GLU A 43 10.38 0.81 -14.77
C GLU A 43 11.28 1.03 -13.54
N THR A 44 11.68 2.27 -13.27
CA THR A 44 12.46 2.62 -12.06
C THR A 44 11.66 2.39 -10.79
N ALA A 45 10.39 2.82 -10.73
CA ALA A 45 9.55 2.57 -9.56
C ALA A 45 9.25 1.08 -9.36
N ASN A 46 9.11 0.32 -10.44
CA ASN A 46 8.96 -1.13 -10.40
C ASN A 46 10.22 -1.79 -9.84
N PHE A 47 11.38 -1.39 -10.31
CA PHE A 47 12.66 -1.86 -9.79
C PHE A 47 12.81 -1.57 -8.29
N VAL A 48 12.65 -0.31 -7.87
CA VAL A 48 12.77 0.10 -6.47
C VAL A 48 11.73 -0.63 -5.60
N GLY A 49 10.51 -0.83 -6.11
CA GLY A 49 9.49 -1.64 -5.45
C GLY A 49 9.94 -3.09 -5.24
N ILE A 50 10.50 -3.73 -6.27
CA ILE A 50 11.07 -5.09 -6.18
C ILE A 50 12.20 -5.15 -5.15
N ILE A 51 13.08 -4.14 -5.12
CA ILE A 51 14.13 -4.05 -4.10
C ILE A 51 13.51 -4.02 -2.69
N GLY A 52 12.48 -3.21 -2.47
CA GLY A 52 11.77 -3.16 -1.19
C GLY A 52 11.15 -4.51 -0.80
N GLN A 53 10.54 -5.21 -1.77
CA GLN A 53 10.01 -6.55 -1.54
C GLN A 53 11.10 -7.57 -1.20
N MET A 54 12.23 -7.55 -1.90
CA MET A 54 13.37 -8.43 -1.61
C MET A 54 13.93 -8.18 -0.21
N GLN A 55 14.11 -6.91 0.18
CA GLN A 55 14.60 -6.57 1.51
C GLN A 55 13.67 -7.08 2.61
N ALA A 56 12.35 -7.04 2.39
CA ALA A 56 11.37 -7.61 3.33
C ALA A 56 11.51 -9.13 3.44
N GLU A 57 11.63 -9.85 2.32
CA GLU A 57 11.82 -11.30 2.31
C GLU A 57 13.17 -11.73 2.93
N LEU A 58 14.26 -11.06 2.56
CA LEU A 58 15.60 -11.30 3.12
C LEU A 58 15.61 -11.08 4.63
N GLY A 59 14.93 -10.05 5.12
CA GLY A 59 14.80 -9.77 6.56
C GLY A 59 14.11 -10.89 7.35
N LEU A 60 13.23 -11.67 6.72
CA LEU A 60 12.53 -12.79 7.37
C LEU A 60 13.39 -14.05 7.49
N VAL A 61 14.49 -14.16 6.75
CA VAL A 61 15.38 -15.33 6.81
C VAL A 61 16.02 -15.48 8.20
N PRO A 62 16.81 -14.51 8.72
CA PRO A 62 17.43 -14.64 10.04
C PRO A 62 16.38 -14.73 11.16
N VAL A 63 15.28 -13.98 11.06
CA VAL A 63 14.17 -14.02 12.05
C VAL A 63 13.61 -15.44 12.19
N ASN A 64 13.40 -16.16 11.08
CA ASN A 64 12.90 -17.53 11.15
C ASN A 64 13.98 -18.52 11.62
N LEU A 65 15.26 -18.28 11.33
CA LEU A 65 16.33 -19.12 11.89
C LEU A 65 16.46 -18.96 13.40
N GLU A 66 16.39 -17.74 13.92
CA GLU A 66 16.39 -17.45 15.37
C GLU A 66 15.22 -18.15 16.08
N ASN A 67 14.09 -18.29 15.39
CA ASN A 67 12.91 -19.01 15.85
C ASN A 67 12.95 -20.53 15.58
N ASN A 68 14.12 -21.08 15.23
CA ASN A 68 14.34 -22.49 14.91
C ASN A 68 13.45 -23.03 13.77
N ASN A 69 13.04 -22.18 12.83
CA ASN A 69 12.20 -22.55 11.70
C ASN A 69 12.96 -22.45 10.37
N VAL A 70 13.84 -23.43 10.14
CA VAL A 70 14.65 -23.53 8.90
C VAL A 70 13.77 -23.58 7.65
N SER A 71 12.62 -24.25 7.70
CA SER A 71 11.72 -24.35 6.54
C SER A 71 11.14 -23.00 6.13
N LEU A 72 10.66 -22.19 7.09
CA LEU A 72 10.21 -20.83 6.77
C LEU A 72 11.36 -19.94 6.31
N ALA A 73 12.54 -20.04 6.93
CA ALA A 73 13.73 -19.31 6.47
C ALA A 73 14.09 -19.63 5.00
N GLN A 74 14.04 -20.91 4.62
CA GLN A 74 14.24 -21.36 3.23
C GLN A 74 13.13 -20.84 2.30
N ASN A 75 11.86 -20.85 2.74
CA ASN A 75 10.76 -20.30 1.95
C ASN A 75 10.97 -18.82 1.64
N HIS A 76 11.40 -18.03 2.62
CA HIS A 76 11.70 -16.60 2.41
C HIS A 76 12.94 -16.37 1.55
N ALA A 77 13.99 -17.19 1.70
CA ALA A 77 15.14 -17.16 0.79
C ALA A 77 14.72 -17.46 -0.66
N ASN A 78 13.83 -18.44 -0.87
CA ASN A 78 13.29 -18.79 -2.18
C ASN A 78 12.39 -17.69 -2.77
N LYS A 79 11.60 -17.01 -1.94
CA LYS A 79 10.81 -15.86 -2.38
C LYS A 79 11.69 -14.70 -2.81
N ALA A 80 12.71 -14.35 -2.02
CA ALA A 80 13.71 -13.37 -2.41
C ALA A 80 14.39 -13.74 -3.74
N ALA A 81 14.73 -15.02 -3.94
CA ALA A 81 15.27 -15.51 -5.20
C ALA A 81 14.28 -15.35 -6.38
N SER A 82 12.99 -15.58 -6.16
CA SER A 82 11.97 -15.48 -7.21
C SER A 82 11.74 -14.05 -7.71
N LEU A 83 12.04 -13.04 -6.87
CA LEU A 83 11.98 -11.63 -7.24
C LEU A 83 13.16 -11.22 -8.15
N LEU A 84 14.30 -11.93 -8.09
CA LEU A 84 15.44 -11.78 -8.99
C LEU A 84 15.22 -12.48 -10.33
N THR A 85 14.20 -12.03 -11.07
CA THR A 85 13.99 -12.51 -12.44
C THR A 85 15.21 -12.22 -13.32
N PRO A 86 15.43 -12.97 -14.42
CA PRO A 86 16.55 -12.69 -15.34
C PRO A 86 16.58 -11.25 -15.84
N ARG A 87 15.41 -10.64 -16.06
CA ARG A 87 15.29 -9.23 -16.43
C ARG A 87 15.84 -8.32 -15.35
N ILE A 88 15.38 -8.46 -14.10
CA ILE A 88 15.85 -7.64 -12.98
C ILE A 88 17.34 -7.85 -12.73
N LEU A 89 17.84 -9.07 -12.85
CA LEU A 89 19.27 -9.34 -12.70
C LEU A 89 20.11 -8.65 -13.78
N VAL A 90 19.62 -8.60 -15.03
CA VAL A 90 20.27 -7.83 -16.10
C VAL A 90 20.23 -6.34 -15.80
N GLU A 91 19.09 -5.80 -15.38
CA GLU A 91 18.97 -4.38 -15.01
C GLU A 91 19.93 -4.02 -13.86
N ILE A 92 20.07 -4.87 -12.83
CA ILE A 92 21.08 -4.66 -11.76
C ILE A 92 22.49 -4.77 -12.32
N ALA A 93 22.75 -5.71 -13.22
CA ALA A 93 24.09 -5.92 -13.76
C ALA A 93 24.57 -4.80 -14.69
N GLU A 94 23.64 -4.12 -15.37
CA GLU A 94 23.93 -2.94 -16.21
C GLU A 94 24.41 -1.76 -15.36
N ASP A 95 23.75 -1.51 -14.22
CA ASP A 95 24.11 -0.42 -13.32
C ASP A 95 25.26 -0.80 -12.37
N ASN A 96 25.25 -2.03 -11.86
CA ASN A 96 26.15 -2.53 -10.83
C ASN A 96 26.44 -4.06 -10.98
N PRO A 97 27.37 -4.44 -11.87
CA PRO A 97 27.67 -5.85 -12.15
C PRO A 97 28.21 -6.61 -10.93
N ARG A 98 28.88 -5.90 -9.99
CA ARG A 98 29.36 -6.50 -8.75
C ARG A 98 28.19 -6.87 -7.83
N LEU A 99 27.20 -5.99 -7.68
CA LEU A 99 26.00 -6.27 -6.90
C LEU A 99 25.21 -7.46 -7.45
N ALA A 100 25.06 -7.56 -8.77
CA ALA A 100 24.40 -8.71 -9.39
C ALA A 100 25.10 -10.04 -9.04
N GLY A 101 26.43 -10.06 -9.05
CA GLY A 101 27.23 -11.22 -8.63
C GLY A 101 27.12 -11.54 -7.14
N ASP A 102 27.18 -10.51 -6.29
CA ASP A 102 27.03 -10.63 -4.83
C ASP A 102 25.64 -11.18 -4.48
N LEU A 103 24.57 -10.66 -5.10
CA LEU A 103 23.19 -11.12 -4.91
C LEU A 103 23.02 -12.59 -5.29
N ARG A 104 23.51 -12.98 -6.47
CA ARG A 104 23.40 -14.37 -6.93
C ARG A 104 24.09 -15.33 -5.95
N SER A 105 25.28 -14.96 -5.50
CA SER A 105 26.08 -15.78 -4.58
C SER A 105 25.44 -15.85 -3.20
N ALA A 106 24.87 -14.76 -2.72
CA ALA A 106 24.22 -14.70 -1.43
C ALA A 106 22.89 -15.46 -1.41
N ILE A 107 22.08 -15.36 -2.47
CA ILE A 107 20.83 -16.13 -2.58
C ILE A 107 21.12 -17.63 -2.59
N ILE A 108 22.13 -18.09 -3.32
CA ILE A 108 22.55 -19.51 -3.30
C ILE A 108 22.92 -19.93 -1.88
N GLN A 109 23.67 -19.11 -1.14
CA GLN A 109 24.01 -19.39 0.25
C GLN A 109 22.75 -19.47 1.13
N LEU A 110 21.83 -18.52 1.01
CA LEU A 110 20.59 -18.50 1.80
C LEU A 110 19.68 -19.69 1.47
N GLN A 111 19.59 -20.12 0.20
CA GLN A 111 18.83 -21.30 -0.18
C GLN A 111 19.44 -22.62 0.35
N SER A 112 20.74 -22.63 0.63
CA SER A 112 21.45 -23.80 1.18
C SER A 112 21.43 -23.89 2.71
N ILE A 113 20.75 -22.97 3.41
CA ILE A 113 20.63 -23.01 4.87
C ILE A 113 19.98 -24.32 5.30
N SER A 114 20.56 -24.98 6.31
CA SER A 114 20.15 -26.33 6.75
C SER A 114 20.01 -26.48 8.27
N SER A 115 20.40 -25.47 9.06
CA SER A 115 20.30 -25.50 10.52
C SER A 115 19.99 -24.11 11.10
N SER A 116 19.63 -24.09 12.38
CA SER A 116 19.45 -22.87 13.19
C SER A 116 20.56 -22.73 14.24
N SER A 117 21.76 -23.26 13.96
CA SER A 117 22.90 -23.11 14.88
C SER A 117 23.28 -21.64 15.06
N GLU A 118 23.73 -21.26 16.25
CA GLU A 118 24.09 -19.86 16.55
C GLU A 118 25.10 -19.27 15.56
N SER A 119 26.08 -20.08 15.13
CA SER A 119 27.04 -19.66 14.10
C SER A 119 26.36 -19.41 12.76
N GLN A 120 25.44 -20.28 12.33
CA GLN A 120 24.74 -20.10 11.06
C GLN A 120 23.80 -18.91 11.10
N VAL A 121 23.09 -18.70 12.21
CA VAL A 121 22.25 -17.51 12.42
C VAL A 121 23.08 -16.24 12.29
N LYS A 122 24.22 -16.12 13.01
CA LYS A 122 25.09 -14.94 12.93
C LYS A 122 25.61 -14.68 11.52
N SER A 123 26.09 -15.71 10.83
CA SER A 123 26.58 -15.59 9.45
C SER A 123 25.48 -15.15 8.48
N VAL A 124 24.27 -15.71 8.61
CA VAL A 124 23.12 -15.36 7.76
C VAL A 124 22.64 -13.93 8.05
N SER A 125 22.55 -13.53 9.32
CA SER A 125 22.16 -12.17 9.70
C SER A 125 23.13 -11.12 9.14
N GLN A 126 24.44 -11.38 9.19
CA GLN A 126 25.43 -10.49 8.58
C GLN A 126 25.26 -10.42 7.06
N LEU A 127 25.16 -11.57 6.40
CA LEU A 127 24.97 -11.64 4.95
C LEU A 127 23.72 -10.87 4.49
N VAL A 128 22.59 -11.05 5.18
CA VAL A 128 21.34 -10.34 4.89
C VAL A 128 21.47 -8.84 5.13
N SER A 129 22.15 -8.42 6.20
CA SER A 129 22.38 -7.00 6.48
C SER A 129 23.20 -6.34 5.37
N ASP A 130 24.34 -6.94 4.99
CA ASP A 130 25.24 -6.41 3.96
C ASP A 130 24.55 -6.31 2.59
N LEU A 131 23.72 -7.31 2.25
CA LEU A 131 22.93 -7.29 1.02
C LEU A 131 21.86 -6.19 1.05
N ASN A 132 21.11 -6.07 2.15
CA ASN A 132 20.04 -5.09 2.25
C ASN A 132 20.58 -3.66 2.13
N GLU A 133 21.75 -3.37 2.70
CA GLU A 133 22.42 -2.08 2.56
C GLU A 133 22.77 -1.78 1.09
N ARG A 134 23.44 -2.72 0.41
CA ARG A 134 23.84 -2.56 -1.00
C ARG A 134 22.65 -2.44 -1.95
N LEU A 135 21.59 -3.21 -1.70
CA LEU A 135 20.33 -3.12 -2.42
C LEU A 135 19.70 -1.72 -2.26
N GLY A 136 19.73 -1.17 -1.04
CA GLY A 136 19.23 0.17 -0.77
C GLY A 136 20.05 1.27 -1.44
N GLU A 137 21.37 1.11 -1.49
CA GLU A 137 22.27 2.01 -2.22
C GLU A 137 21.96 2.00 -3.72
N ASP A 138 21.86 0.83 -4.33
CA ASP A 138 21.59 0.67 -5.76
C ASP A 138 20.23 1.24 -6.18
N ALA A 139 19.19 0.99 -5.39
CA ALA A 139 17.89 1.62 -5.56
C ALA A 139 17.99 3.16 -5.53
N SER A 140 18.79 3.70 -4.60
CA SER A 140 19.01 5.15 -4.47
C SER A 140 19.79 5.72 -5.66
N VAL A 141 20.79 5.00 -6.16
CA VAL A 141 21.56 5.36 -7.36
C VAL A 141 20.66 5.41 -8.59
N ARG A 142 19.85 4.37 -8.82
CA ARG A 142 18.96 4.31 -9.99
C ARG A 142 17.91 5.42 -9.97
N MET A 143 17.37 5.77 -8.81
CA MET A 143 16.49 6.94 -8.68
C MET A 143 17.20 8.26 -8.97
N ALA A 144 18.49 8.39 -8.61
CA ALA A 144 19.24 9.60 -8.89
C ALA A 144 19.51 9.81 -10.39
N GLN A 145 19.71 8.74 -11.16
CA GLN A 145 20.03 8.77 -12.59
C GLN A 145 18.87 9.21 -13.50
N VAL A 146 17.62 9.09 -13.06
CA VAL A 146 16.42 9.48 -13.85
C VAL A 146 16.22 11.01 -13.91
N GLN A 147 17.09 11.81 -13.29
CA GLN A 147 17.01 13.27 -13.30
C GLN A 147 17.45 13.90 -14.64
N PRO A 148 16.76 14.93 -15.17
CA PRO A 148 17.10 15.55 -16.45
C PRO A 148 18.44 16.31 -16.54
N THR A 149 19.21 16.53 -15.46
CA THR A 149 20.43 17.35 -15.54
C THR A 149 21.51 17.00 -14.49
N SER A 150 22.42 16.08 -14.81
CA SER A 150 23.84 16.23 -14.41
C SER A 150 24.73 15.32 -15.25
N SER A 151 25.63 15.91 -16.03
CA SER A 151 26.63 15.22 -16.84
C SER A 151 27.75 14.54 -16.03
N ASN A 152 27.65 14.52 -14.69
CA ASN A 152 28.64 13.91 -13.80
C ASN A 152 27.96 13.09 -12.68
N PHE A 153 28.27 11.79 -12.64
CA PHE A 153 27.76 10.81 -11.68
C PHE A 153 27.96 11.20 -10.21
N LEU A 154 29.16 11.71 -9.85
CA LEU A 154 29.45 12.17 -8.49
C LEU A 154 28.67 13.44 -8.12
N GLU A 155 28.31 14.26 -9.10
CA GLU A 155 27.51 15.48 -8.88
C GLU A 155 26.04 15.14 -8.65
N GLY A 156 25.50 14.09 -9.29
CA GLY A 156 24.15 13.58 -9.03
C GLY A 156 23.99 12.98 -7.62
N VAL A 157 24.98 12.22 -7.13
CA VAL A 157 24.98 11.63 -5.78
C VAL A 157 25.21 12.72 -4.70
N THR A 158 26.15 13.64 -4.93
CA THR A 158 26.38 14.78 -4.01
C THR A 158 25.24 15.79 -4.02
N LYS A 159 24.51 15.96 -5.13
CA LYS A 159 23.24 16.69 -5.15
C LYS A 159 22.10 15.90 -4.53
N LEU A 160 22.06 14.57 -4.56
CA LEU A 160 21.06 13.81 -3.81
C LEU A 160 21.27 14.02 -2.29
N LEU A 161 22.50 13.85 -1.81
CA LEU A 161 22.88 14.12 -0.43
C LEU A 161 22.78 15.60 -0.07
N GLY A 162 23.12 16.49 -1.01
CA GLY A 162 22.99 17.94 -0.88
C GLY A 162 21.54 18.42 -0.89
N ASN A 163 20.66 17.85 -1.70
CA ASN A 163 19.24 18.20 -1.80
C ASN A 163 18.40 17.63 -0.64
N ILE A 164 18.90 16.60 0.05
CA ILE A 164 18.37 16.14 1.34
C ILE A 164 18.66 17.18 2.43
N PHE A 165 19.76 17.95 2.33
CA PHE A 165 20.18 18.92 3.37
C PHE A 165 20.18 20.41 2.95
N GLY A 166 19.89 20.77 1.70
CA GLY A 166 19.84 22.15 1.25
C GLY A 166 19.90 22.39 -0.27
N GLY A 167 18.72 22.62 -0.88
CA GLY A 167 18.55 23.63 -1.93
C GLY A 167 18.44 23.22 -3.41
N SER A 168 17.30 23.61 -4.00
CA SER A 168 17.14 24.29 -5.32
C SER A 168 16.90 23.56 -6.66
N ASP A 169 16.36 22.33 -6.73
CA ASP A 169 15.78 21.81 -7.98
C ASP A 169 14.36 21.23 -7.74
N LYS A 170 13.32 22.02 -8.04
CA LYS A 170 11.91 21.67 -7.75
C LYS A 170 11.35 20.58 -8.66
N GLU A 171 11.82 20.49 -9.90
CA GLU A 171 11.27 19.59 -10.92
C GLU A 171 11.82 18.17 -10.81
N GLY A 172 13.13 18.01 -10.56
CA GLY A 172 13.75 16.71 -10.26
C GLY A 172 13.27 16.10 -8.94
N LYS A 173 13.02 16.94 -7.92
CA LYS A 173 12.47 16.50 -6.63
C LYS A 173 11.05 15.95 -6.74
N ASP A 174 10.19 16.55 -7.58
CA ASP A 174 8.80 16.09 -7.80
C ASP A 174 8.76 14.72 -8.50
N GLN A 175 9.63 14.50 -9.49
CA GLN A 175 9.72 13.22 -10.18
C GLN A 175 10.20 12.09 -9.26
N ASN A 176 11.26 12.31 -8.47
CA ASN A 176 11.74 11.30 -7.54
C ASN A 176 10.70 10.96 -6.46
N THR A 177 9.97 11.95 -5.97
CA THR A 177 8.88 11.73 -5.00
C THR A 177 7.77 10.87 -5.60
N LYS A 178 7.41 11.10 -6.88
CA LYS A 178 6.44 10.26 -7.61
C LYS A 178 6.94 8.83 -7.81
N LEU A 179 8.21 8.66 -8.17
CA LEU A 179 8.82 7.33 -8.32
C LEU A 179 8.81 6.57 -7.00
N GLU A 180 9.15 7.21 -5.89
CA GLU A 180 9.11 6.62 -4.55
C GLU A 180 7.68 6.27 -4.12
N ALA A 181 6.70 7.12 -4.44
CA ALA A 181 5.29 6.84 -4.17
C ALA A 181 4.77 5.66 -5.01
N LEU A 182 5.18 5.54 -6.28
CA LEU A 182 4.88 4.37 -7.11
C LEU A 182 5.58 3.11 -6.60
N ALA A 183 6.83 3.21 -6.14
CA ALA A 183 7.55 2.09 -5.53
C ALA A 183 6.87 1.62 -4.24
N LEU A 184 6.40 2.55 -3.41
CA LEU A 184 5.58 2.26 -2.23
C LEU A 184 4.30 1.50 -2.62
N ALA A 185 3.57 1.94 -3.66
CA ALA A 185 2.40 1.23 -4.16
C ALA A 185 2.72 -0.23 -4.53
N ASN A 186 3.83 -0.46 -5.25
CA ASN A 186 4.26 -1.81 -5.63
C ASN A 186 4.56 -2.70 -4.40
N VAL A 187 5.10 -2.15 -3.32
CA VAL A 187 5.33 -2.89 -2.06
C VAL A 187 4.00 -3.25 -1.38
N ILE A 188 3.03 -2.33 -1.39
CA ILE A 188 1.69 -2.54 -0.82
C ILE A 188 0.91 -3.59 -1.63
N ASP A 189 1.00 -3.55 -2.96
CA ASP A 189 0.44 -4.60 -3.83
C ASP A 189 1.07 -5.96 -3.53
N GLY A 190 2.38 -6.01 -3.26
CA GLY A 190 3.05 -7.22 -2.77
C GLY A 190 2.46 -7.74 -1.46
N ALA A 191 2.10 -6.86 -0.53
CA ALA A 191 1.44 -7.23 0.72
C ALA A 191 0.04 -7.83 0.47
N LEU A 192 -0.75 -7.23 -0.43
CA LEU A 192 -2.06 -7.75 -0.83
C LEU A 192 -1.96 -9.14 -1.49
N ILE A 193 -1.03 -9.31 -2.42
CA ILE A 193 -0.81 -10.59 -3.12
C ILE A 193 -0.46 -11.68 -2.11
N ASN A 194 0.51 -11.42 -1.23
CA ASN A 194 0.93 -12.38 -0.21
C ASN A 194 -0.20 -12.67 0.80
N TYR A 195 -0.98 -11.66 1.23
CA TYR A 195 -2.11 -11.91 2.12
C TYR A 195 -3.20 -12.74 1.44
N GLY A 196 -3.47 -12.49 0.17
CA GLY A 196 -4.42 -13.28 -0.63
C GLY A 196 -3.99 -14.73 -0.78
N ASN A 197 -2.71 -14.98 -1.05
CA ASN A 197 -2.14 -16.31 -1.13
C ASN A 197 -2.17 -17.02 0.23
N ALA A 198 -1.88 -16.30 1.32
CA ALA A 198 -1.89 -16.83 2.68
C ALA A 198 -3.24 -17.43 3.08
N TYR A 199 -4.34 -16.84 2.62
CA TYR A 199 -5.71 -17.29 2.90
C TYR A 199 -6.37 -18.02 1.73
N HIS A 200 -5.64 -18.26 0.64
CA HIS A 200 -6.14 -18.87 -0.60
C HIS A 200 -7.44 -18.20 -1.09
N VAL A 201 -7.39 -16.87 -1.21
CA VAL A 201 -8.57 -16.04 -1.53
C VAL A 201 -9.17 -16.37 -2.91
N GLY A 202 -8.36 -16.92 -3.83
CA GLY A 202 -8.81 -17.40 -5.13
C GLY A 202 -9.04 -16.30 -6.18
N PHE A 203 -8.73 -15.05 -5.85
CA PHE A 203 -8.74 -13.91 -6.76
C PHE A 203 -7.62 -12.92 -6.42
N ASP A 204 -7.33 -12.03 -7.37
CA ASP A 204 -6.30 -11.00 -7.22
C ASP A 204 -6.79 -9.86 -6.32
N MET A 205 -6.20 -9.75 -5.12
CA MET A 205 -6.53 -8.70 -4.14
C MET A 205 -6.09 -7.29 -4.58
N THR A 206 -5.20 -7.16 -5.57
CA THR A 206 -4.81 -5.86 -6.14
C THR A 206 -5.86 -5.33 -7.13
N ASN A 207 -6.75 -6.19 -7.62
CA ASN A 207 -7.75 -5.81 -8.60
C ASN A 207 -9.08 -5.41 -7.96
N MET A 208 -9.37 -4.10 -7.95
CA MET A 208 -10.60 -3.54 -7.38
C MET A 208 -11.90 -4.05 -8.03
N SER A 209 -11.87 -4.57 -9.26
CA SER A 209 -13.09 -5.17 -9.86
C SER A 209 -13.59 -6.36 -9.05
N ASN A 210 -12.69 -7.06 -8.33
CA ASN A 210 -13.05 -8.17 -7.47
C ASN A 210 -13.88 -7.72 -6.25
N MET A 211 -13.74 -6.46 -5.78
CA MET A 211 -14.62 -5.92 -4.73
C MET A 211 -16.06 -5.75 -5.22
N VAL A 212 -16.21 -5.24 -6.46
CA VAL A 212 -17.52 -4.96 -7.06
C VAL A 212 -18.29 -6.27 -7.30
N MET A 213 -17.59 -7.34 -7.71
CA MET A 213 -18.18 -8.66 -7.95
C MET A 213 -18.69 -9.32 -6.66
N ILE A 214 -18.00 -9.10 -5.53
CA ILE A 214 -18.40 -9.67 -4.23
C ILE A 214 -19.67 -9.01 -3.69
N GLY A 215 -19.81 -7.69 -3.87
CA GLY A 215 -21.03 -6.96 -3.50
C GLY A 215 -22.27 -7.35 -4.30
N ASN A 216 -22.10 -7.86 -5.53
CA ASN A 216 -23.21 -8.17 -6.44
C ASN A 216 -23.80 -9.58 -6.25
N SER A 217 -23.12 -10.46 -5.53
CA SER A 217 -23.49 -11.89 -5.43
C SER A 217 -24.41 -12.23 -4.25
N SER A 218 -24.79 -11.25 -3.41
CA SER A 218 -25.49 -11.52 -2.15
C SER A 218 -26.56 -10.49 -1.73
N SER A 219 -27.39 -9.97 -2.65
CA SER A 219 -28.81 -9.53 -2.45
C SER A 219 -29.22 -8.42 -3.44
N PRO A 220 -30.47 -8.42 -3.95
CA PRO A 220 -31.01 -7.35 -4.78
C PRO A 220 -31.40 -6.17 -3.87
N GLY A 221 -30.43 -5.31 -3.56
CA GLY A 221 -30.63 -4.17 -2.66
C GLY A 221 -29.65 -3.03 -2.96
N SER A 222 -29.86 -2.37 -4.10
CA SER A 222 -29.34 -1.03 -4.45
C SER A 222 -27.82 -0.80 -4.33
N MET A 223 -27.10 -1.12 -5.40
CA MET A 223 -26.15 -0.15 -5.96
C MET A 223 -26.65 0.21 -7.36
N VAL A 224 -27.59 1.15 -7.43
CA VAL A 224 -28.08 1.68 -8.70
C VAL A 224 -26.95 2.44 -9.38
N MET A 225 -26.46 1.86 -10.46
CA MET A 225 -25.47 2.39 -11.36
C MET A 225 -26.12 3.49 -12.20
N ASN A 226 -26.00 4.76 -11.79
CA ASN A 226 -26.40 5.86 -12.67
C ASN A 226 -25.24 6.19 -13.61
N ASN A 227 -25.25 5.52 -14.76
CA ASN A 227 -24.56 5.96 -15.96
C ASN A 227 -25.49 6.92 -16.72
N PRO A 228 -25.24 8.24 -16.78
CA PRO A 228 -25.92 9.07 -17.75
C PRO A 228 -25.17 8.97 -19.08
N ALA A 229 -25.30 7.85 -19.78
CA ALA A 229 -24.99 7.79 -21.20
C ALA A 229 -26.27 8.07 -22.00
N THR A 230 -26.66 9.34 -22.07
CA THR A 230 -27.51 9.85 -23.16
C THR A 230 -27.24 11.34 -23.37
N GLY A 231 -26.57 11.67 -24.48
CA GLY A 231 -26.55 13.03 -25.02
C GLY A 231 -25.23 13.44 -25.66
N ASN A 232 -25.16 13.42 -26.99
CA ASN A 232 -24.13 14.06 -27.83
C ASN A 232 -23.63 15.41 -27.28
N ASN A 233 -22.32 15.59 -27.08
CA ASN A 233 -21.49 16.47 -27.92
C ASN A 233 -20.00 16.42 -27.51
N SER A 234 -19.14 16.59 -28.49
CA SER A 234 -17.68 16.68 -28.44
C SER A 234 -17.12 17.80 -27.55
N GLY A 235 -16.10 17.48 -26.74
CA GLY A 235 -15.19 18.44 -26.09
C GLY A 235 -14.41 17.83 -24.90
N PRO A 236 -13.10 18.11 -24.71
CA PRO A 236 -12.33 17.53 -23.62
C PRO A 236 -12.70 18.23 -22.31
N SER A 237 -13.40 17.53 -21.42
CA SER A 237 -13.81 18.08 -20.13
C SER A 237 -12.63 18.12 -19.16
N ASN A 238 -12.04 19.29 -19.04
CA ASN A 238 -11.16 19.72 -17.96
C ASN A 238 -11.89 19.53 -16.61
N MET A 239 -11.55 18.49 -15.84
CA MET A 239 -12.18 18.24 -14.53
C MET A 239 -11.40 18.92 -13.41
N ASN A 240 -11.94 20.06 -13.02
CA ASN A 240 -11.55 20.86 -11.88
C ASN A 240 -11.98 20.17 -10.57
N MET A 241 -11.04 19.59 -9.83
CA MET A 241 -11.26 19.05 -8.48
C MET A 241 -11.23 20.17 -7.44
N GLN A 242 -12.38 20.79 -7.16
CA GLN A 242 -12.52 21.60 -5.94
C GLN A 242 -13.26 20.83 -4.85
N SER A 243 -12.55 20.73 -3.72
CA SER A 243 -13.07 20.55 -2.37
C SER A 243 -13.58 19.15 -2.00
N MET A 244 -12.64 18.22 -1.78
CA MET A 244 -12.86 17.17 -0.79
C MET A 244 -12.72 17.80 0.61
N ASN A 245 -13.83 18.33 1.14
CA ASN A 245 -13.94 18.58 2.57
C ASN A 245 -14.50 17.32 3.23
N THR A 246 -13.62 16.39 3.61
CA THR A 246 -13.98 15.20 4.38
C THR A 246 -13.54 15.39 5.82
N SER A 247 -14.50 15.79 6.67
CA SER A 247 -14.32 15.68 8.12
C SER A 247 -14.29 14.19 8.49
N PHE A 248 -13.09 13.66 8.69
CA PHE A 248 -12.85 12.33 9.25
C PHE A 248 -13.10 12.38 10.77
N ASN A 249 -14.36 12.29 11.17
CA ASN A 249 -14.70 11.86 12.51
C ASN A 249 -15.06 10.37 12.46
N ASN A 250 -14.22 9.54 13.09
CA ASN A 250 -14.50 8.16 13.49
C ASN A 250 -15.56 7.46 12.65
N MET A 251 -15.16 6.85 11.54
CA MET A 251 -15.95 5.77 10.96
C MET A 251 -15.78 4.55 11.86
N THR A 252 -16.43 4.58 13.01
CA THR A 252 -16.75 3.34 13.73
C THR A 252 -17.76 2.64 12.84
N THR A 253 -17.33 1.61 12.11
CA THR A 253 -18.23 0.69 11.41
C THR A 253 -18.99 -0.12 12.45
N THR A 254 -19.91 0.53 13.17
CA THR A 254 -20.95 -0.10 13.99
C THR A 254 -22.16 -0.41 13.12
N GLN A 255 -21.93 -0.98 11.94
CA GLN A 255 -22.89 -1.88 11.32
C GLN A 255 -22.09 -3.07 10.84
N HIS A 256 -22.09 -4.09 11.69
CA HIS A 256 -21.74 -5.47 11.39
C HIS A 256 -22.63 -5.90 10.21
N VAL A 257 -22.25 -5.55 8.98
CA VAL A 257 -22.63 -6.32 7.81
C VAL A 257 -22.03 -7.67 8.12
N SER A 258 -22.87 -8.57 8.65
CA SER A 258 -22.46 -9.87 9.14
C SER A 258 -21.48 -10.45 8.13
N GLU A 259 -20.21 -10.50 8.55
CA GLU A 259 -19.16 -11.26 7.91
C GLU A 259 -19.77 -12.64 7.70
N LYS A 260 -20.32 -12.86 6.51
CA LYS A 260 -20.54 -14.22 6.06
C LYS A 260 -19.13 -14.72 5.96
N ASN A 261 -18.74 -15.47 6.99
CA ASN A 261 -17.50 -16.18 7.11
C ASN A 261 -17.30 -16.93 5.79
N MET A 262 -16.59 -16.30 4.85
CA MET A 262 -16.25 -16.90 3.55
C MET A 262 -15.33 -18.12 3.75
N GLY A 263 -15.06 -18.49 5.01
CA GLY A 263 -14.30 -19.65 5.39
C GLY A 263 -12.81 -19.46 5.19
N TYR A 264 -12.35 -18.21 5.04
CA TYR A 264 -10.93 -17.92 4.85
C TYR A 264 -10.14 -18.35 6.08
N SER A 265 -9.45 -19.48 5.95
CA SER A 265 -8.48 -19.96 6.92
C SER A 265 -7.07 -19.62 6.44
N LEU A 266 -6.20 -19.24 7.35
CA LEU A 266 -4.79 -19.09 7.05
C LEU A 266 -4.20 -20.47 6.70
N VAL A 267 -3.73 -20.62 5.46
CA VAL A 267 -3.16 -21.88 4.93
C VAL A 267 -1.68 -21.81 4.61
N ASN A 268 -1.12 -20.61 4.36
CA ASN A 268 0.31 -20.43 4.10
C ASN A 268 0.93 -19.38 5.05
N MET A 269 1.72 -19.88 6.01
CA MET A 269 2.37 -19.05 7.01
C MET A 269 3.50 -18.19 6.43
N SER A 270 4.21 -18.67 5.40
CA SER A 270 5.27 -17.89 4.76
C SER A 270 4.68 -16.71 4.00
N ASP A 271 3.57 -16.91 3.27
CA ASP A 271 2.83 -15.81 2.62
C ASP A 271 2.29 -14.81 3.64
N TYR A 272 1.80 -15.28 4.78
CA TYR A 272 1.36 -14.37 5.84
C TYR A 272 2.51 -13.54 6.45
N GLN A 273 3.67 -14.17 6.74
CA GLN A 273 4.85 -13.45 7.22
C GLN A 273 5.36 -12.43 6.18
N SER A 274 5.35 -12.79 4.89
CA SER A 274 5.67 -11.88 3.79
C SER A 274 4.73 -10.66 3.78
N ALA A 275 3.42 -10.87 3.91
CA ALA A 275 2.45 -9.77 3.96
C ALA A 275 2.70 -8.83 5.15
N GLN A 276 3.04 -9.38 6.33
CA GLN A 276 3.41 -8.59 7.51
C GLN A 276 4.68 -7.75 7.27
N ALA A 277 5.74 -8.38 6.75
CA ALA A 277 7.00 -7.69 6.50
C ALA A 277 6.87 -6.62 5.41
N LEU A 278 6.07 -6.87 4.38
CA LEU A 278 5.80 -5.91 3.30
C LEU A 278 4.99 -4.71 3.78
N ALA A 279 3.96 -4.92 4.62
CA ALA A 279 3.20 -3.82 5.21
C ALA A 279 4.07 -2.95 6.16
N THR A 280 5.00 -3.59 6.87
CA THR A 280 5.99 -2.89 7.70
C THR A 280 6.96 -2.09 6.83
N LYS A 281 7.51 -2.72 5.77
CA LYS A 281 8.41 -2.06 4.82
C LYS A 281 7.74 -0.88 4.09
N ALA A 282 6.46 -0.99 3.75
CA ALA A 282 5.69 0.12 3.20
C ALA A 282 5.64 1.31 4.16
N SER A 283 5.42 1.07 5.44
CA SER A 283 5.42 2.12 6.47
C SER A 283 6.82 2.74 6.66
N GLU A 284 7.87 1.93 6.59
CA GLU A 284 9.26 2.40 6.62
C GLU A 284 9.58 3.33 5.44
N ILE A 285 9.26 2.90 4.21
CA ILE A 285 9.44 3.70 2.99
C ILE A 285 8.67 5.02 3.11
N PHE A 286 7.41 4.96 3.52
CA PHE A 286 6.60 6.17 3.69
C PHE A 286 7.22 7.15 4.69
N ASN A 287 7.58 6.68 5.88
CA ASN A 287 8.11 7.54 6.94
C ASN A 287 9.49 8.12 6.61
N THR A 288 10.36 7.32 5.99
CA THR A 288 11.75 7.74 5.72
C THR A 288 11.88 8.58 4.45
N LYS A 289 11.10 8.28 3.41
CA LYS A 289 11.29 8.88 2.08
C LYS A 289 10.19 9.87 1.72
N LEU A 290 8.92 9.57 2.02
CA LEU A 290 7.80 10.33 1.46
C LEU A 290 7.21 11.38 2.41
N LYS A 291 7.07 11.05 3.69
CA LYS A 291 6.37 11.86 4.69
C LYS A 291 6.95 13.27 4.83
N HIS A 292 8.27 13.38 4.80
CA HIS A 292 8.95 14.68 4.94
C HIS A 292 8.98 15.49 3.64
N MET A 293 8.95 14.84 2.48
CA MET A 293 9.02 15.52 1.17
C MET A 293 7.77 16.36 0.89
N THR A 294 6.61 15.92 1.39
CA THR A 294 5.32 16.60 1.21
C THR A 294 5.09 17.72 2.22
N MET A 295 5.58 17.58 3.45
CA MET A 295 5.42 18.57 4.53
C MET A 295 6.22 19.87 4.31
N SER A 296 7.16 19.86 3.34
CA SER A 296 7.89 21.05 2.92
C SER A 296 7.05 21.99 2.03
N ASN A 297 5.90 21.54 1.54
CA ASN A 297 5.03 22.29 0.63
C ASN A 297 3.77 22.65 1.44
N ASN A 298 3.63 23.90 1.90
CA ASN A 298 2.59 24.38 2.84
C ASN A 298 1.11 24.28 2.34
N ASN A 299 0.79 23.33 1.46
CA ASN A 299 -0.56 23.04 0.98
C ASN A 299 -1.30 22.15 1.97
N LYS A 300 -2.25 22.74 2.71
CA LYS A 300 -3.08 22.07 3.72
C LYS A 300 -3.80 20.82 3.21
N ASN A 301 -4.16 20.75 1.92
CA ASN A 301 -4.84 19.58 1.36
C ASN A 301 -3.88 18.39 1.21
N VAL A 302 -2.64 18.64 0.77
CA VAL A 302 -1.61 17.60 0.66
C VAL A 302 -1.24 17.06 2.05
N THR A 303 -1.15 17.95 3.05
CA THR A 303 -0.93 17.53 4.45
C THR A 303 -2.00 16.55 4.93
N ALA A 304 -3.28 16.79 4.62
CA ALA A 304 -4.37 15.89 5.01
C ALA A 304 -4.25 14.50 4.36
N PHE A 305 -3.99 14.44 3.05
CA PHE A 305 -3.80 13.16 2.35
C PHE A 305 -2.60 12.37 2.89
N VAL A 306 -1.50 13.05 3.23
CA VAL A 306 -0.33 12.41 3.84
C VAL A 306 -0.66 11.85 5.23
N THR A 307 -1.41 12.59 6.05
CA THR A 307 -1.88 12.08 7.36
C THR A 307 -2.82 10.89 7.20
N HIS A 308 -3.74 10.92 6.24
CA HIS A 308 -4.64 9.79 6.01
C HIS A 308 -3.90 8.57 5.46
N LEU A 309 -2.88 8.76 4.63
CA LEU A 309 -2.02 7.67 4.16
C LEU A 309 -1.27 7.02 5.34
N ASP A 310 -0.72 7.81 6.27
CA ASP A 310 -0.05 7.31 7.48
C ASP A 310 -1.01 6.46 8.35
N ASN A 311 -2.23 6.96 8.54
CA ASN A 311 -3.28 6.24 9.27
C ASN A 311 -3.69 4.96 8.54
N GLY A 312 -3.82 4.99 7.21
CA GLY A 312 -4.15 3.82 6.39
C GLY A 312 -3.08 2.74 6.46
N LEU A 313 -1.79 3.11 6.42
CA LEU A 313 -0.66 2.19 6.59
C LEU A 313 -0.62 1.58 7.99
N THR A 314 -0.90 2.39 9.02
CA THR A 314 -1.01 1.90 10.40
C THR A 314 -2.16 0.90 10.54
N HIS A 315 -3.33 1.24 9.99
CA HIS A 315 -4.51 0.39 10.01
C HIS A 315 -4.30 -0.93 9.24
N LEU A 316 -3.59 -0.89 8.12
CA LEU A 316 -3.19 -2.09 7.36
C LEU A 316 -2.33 -3.02 8.21
N ASN A 317 -1.27 -2.51 8.83
CA ASN A 317 -0.37 -3.31 9.67
C ASN A 317 -1.10 -3.96 10.85
N ASP A 318 -1.95 -3.19 11.54
CA ASP A 318 -2.76 -3.68 12.64
C ASP A 318 -3.72 -4.79 12.20
N SER A 319 -4.37 -4.61 11.05
CA SER A 319 -5.37 -5.53 10.54
C SER A 319 -4.75 -6.83 10.06
N ILE A 320 -3.61 -6.76 9.35
CA ILE A 320 -2.84 -7.95 8.96
C ILE A 320 -2.40 -8.71 10.22
N SER A 321 -1.84 -8.01 11.22
CA SER A 321 -1.36 -8.64 12.47
C SER A 321 -2.47 -9.32 13.27
N LYS A 322 -3.67 -8.75 13.24
CA LYS A 322 -4.89 -9.30 13.86
C LYS A 322 -5.56 -10.40 13.02
N LYS A 323 -5.00 -10.75 11.87
CA LYS A 323 -5.57 -11.73 10.94
C LYS A 323 -6.99 -11.36 10.48
N ALA A 324 -7.22 -10.08 10.20
CA ALA A 324 -8.50 -9.60 9.69
C ALA A 324 -8.87 -10.31 8.36
N SER A 325 -10.15 -10.25 7.96
CA SER A 325 -10.57 -10.92 6.74
C SER A 325 -9.79 -10.38 5.52
N PRO A 326 -9.46 -11.21 4.53
CA PRO A 326 -8.80 -10.72 3.31
C PRO A 326 -9.56 -9.59 2.62
N LEU A 327 -10.90 -9.57 2.73
CA LEU A 327 -11.72 -8.48 2.18
C LEU A 327 -11.50 -7.16 2.91
N ASP A 328 -11.35 -7.18 4.23
CA ASP A 328 -11.02 -5.97 5.00
C ASP A 328 -9.63 -5.45 4.65
N ILE A 329 -8.65 -6.35 4.53
CA ILE A 329 -7.29 -5.98 4.08
C ILE A 329 -7.32 -5.32 2.71
N MET A 330 -8.06 -5.92 1.77
CA MET A 330 -8.28 -5.36 0.43
C MET A 330 -8.91 -3.96 0.53
N MET A 331 -9.98 -3.81 1.34
CA MET A 331 -10.72 -2.57 1.50
C MET A 331 -9.84 -1.45 2.06
N ILE A 332 -9.01 -1.73 3.08
CA ILE A 332 -8.08 -0.75 3.64
C ILE A 332 -7.17 -0.19 2.55
N VAL A 333 -6.55 -1.07 1.75
CA VAL A 333 -5.62 -0.62 0.70
C VAL A 333 -6.33 0.24 -0.35
N HIS A 334 -7.43 -0.24 -0.90
CA HIS A 334 -8.06 0.43 -2.03
C HIS A 334 -8.91 1.65 -1.67
N THR A 335 -9.30 1.81 -0.40
CA THR A 335 -10.11 2.96 0.04
C THR A 335 -9.34 3.96 0.90
N GLN A 336 -8.30 3.52 1.63
CA GLN A 336 -7.56 4.38 2.56
C GLN A 336 -6.12 4.63 2.14
N ILE A 337 -5.51 3.76 1.33
CA ILE A 337 -4.10 3.93 0.96
C ILE A 337 -3.99 4.44 -0.48
N HIS A 338 -4.47 3.69 -1.47
CA HIS A 338 -4.30 4.04 -2.88
C HIS A 338 -4.85 5.43 -3.25
N PRO A 339 -6.06 5.85 -2.81
CA PRO A 339 -6.56 7.19 -3.11
C PRO A 339 -5.73 8.30 -2.45
N ASN A 340 -5.29 8.10 -1.20
CA ASN A 340 -4.48 9.09 -0.50
C ASN A 340 -3.06 9.19 -1.11
N LEU A 341 -2.50 8.08 -1.58
CA LEU A 341 -1.23 8.05 -2.31
C LEU A 341 -1.35 8.78 -3.67
N LEU A 342 -2.44 8.54 -4.40
CA LEU A 342 -2.76 9.21 -5.65
C LEU A 342 -2.80 10.73 -5.47
N GLU A 343 -3.57 11.21 -4.49
CA GLU A 343 -3.79 12.63 -4.23
C GLU A 343 -2.57 13.33 -3.61
N ALA A 344 -1.89 12.67 -2.65
CA ALA A 344 -0.72 13.26 -1.98
C ALA A 344 0.46 13.48 -2.93
N PHE A 345 0.62 12.61 -3.93
CA PHE A 345 1.79 12.60 -4.83
C PHE A 345 1.45 12.89 -6.30
N ASN A 346 0.18 13.21 -6.59
CA ASN A 346 -0.32 13.50 -7.94
C ASN A 346 0.08 12.40 -8.95
N LEU A 347 -0.17 11.14 -8.57
CA LEU A 347 0.13 9.99 -9.40
C LEU A 347 -0.86 9.89 -10.57
N GLN A 348 -0.48 9.16 -11.62
CA GLN A 348 -1.36 8.90 -12.76
C GLN A 348 -1.88 7.47 -12.71
N LEU A 349 -3.15 7.33 -13.08
CA LEU A 349 -3.81 6.05 -13.26
C LEU A 349 -3.62 5.58 -14.69
N ARG A 350 -3.52 4.27 -14.86
CA ARG A 350 -3.62 3.62 -16.16
C ARG A 350 -5.01 3.93 -16.75
N LYS A 351 -5.03 4.41 -17.99
CA LYS A 351 -6.26 4.70 -18.72
C LYS A 351 -6.88 3.46 -19.32
#